data_AF-A0AA86TME3-F1
#
_entry.id   AF-A0AA86TME3-F1
#
_cell.length_a   1.000
_cell.length_b   1.000
_cell.length_c   1.000
_cell.angle_alpha   90.00
_cell.angle_beta   90.00
_cell.angle_gamma   90.00
#
_symmetry.space_group_name_H-M   'P 1'
#
loop_
_entity.id
_entity.type
_entity.pdbx_description
1 polymer ?
#
loop_
_entity_poly.entity_id
_entity_poly.type
_entity_poly.pdbx_seq_one_letter_code
_entity_poly.pdbx_strand_id
1 'polypeptide(L)'
;MRQIQKWTESDKQQLVELVDKNTTNNRTNWVQVAQQINRTPNQCKSYYVVAIKQCVPKKCNLIWTPQTLGQLLTCVQIYGKKWSLIKKLQFPDFTTEQLRLKFYAFIKFKDGNRELVQLIKQGNIQAEDHGRVKKLYEHFLKLRDLYENSAGSDLLDKKALQKANEDLQLKDLVKFLETAMQQYTIE
;
A
#
# COMPACT_ATOMS: atom_id res chain seq x y z
N MET A 1 -10.74 -42.48 -3.61
CA MET A 1 -10.03 -41.29 -4.14
C MET A 1 -11.08 -40.32 -4.69
N ARG A 2 -11.15 -39.07 -4.22
CA ARG A 2 -12.08 -38.06 -4.79
C ARG A 2 -11.53 -37.64 -6.17
N GLN A 3 -12.26 -37.91 -7.24
CA GLN A 3 -11.87 -37.45 -8.57
C GLN A 3 -11.96 -35.92 -8.62
N ILE A 4 -10.83 -35.25 -8.85
CA ILE A 4 -10.78 -33.82 -9.11
C ILE A 4 -11.20 -33.63 -10.57
N GLN A 5 -12.49 -33.41 -10.78
CA GLN A 5 -13.04 -33.17 -12.11
C GLN A 5 -12.54 -31.81 -12.61
N LYS A 6 -11.82 -31.80 -13.75
CA LYS A 6 -11.26 -30.60 -14.37
C LYS A 6 -12.37 -29.64 -14.83
N TRP A 7 -12.09 -28.34 -14.84
CA TRP A 7 -12.99 -27.31 -15.38
C TRP A 7 -12.90 -27.29 -16.90
N THR A 8 -13.99 -27.57 -17.59
CA THR A 8 -14.07 -27.45 -19.05
C THR A 8 -14.34 -26.00 -19.47
N GLU A 9 -14.07 -25.63 -20.72
CA GLU A 9 -14.33 -24.26 -21.19
C GLU A 9 -15.83 -23.92 -21.15
N SER A 10 -16.69 -24.90 -21.43
CA SER A 10 -18.15 -24.78 -21.29
C SER A 10 -18.56 -24.49 -19.84
N ASP A 11 -17.99 -25.21 -18.87
CA ASP A 11 -18.25 -24.96 -17.44
C ASP A 11 -17.86 -23.53 -17.05
N LYS A 12 -16.76 -23.00 -17.60
CA LYS A 12 -16.31 -21.64 -17.29
C LYS A 12 -17.27 -20.59 -17.81
N GLN A 13 -17.71 -20.71 -19.08
CA GLN A 13 -18.66 -19.79 -19.68
C GLN A 13 -19.99 -19.80 -18.93
N GLN A 14 -20.50 -20.99 -18.64
CA GLN A 14 -21.72 -21.17 -17.85
C GLN A 14 -21.58 -20.58 -16.45
N LEU A 15 -20.42 -20.75 -15.79
CA LEU A 15 -20.18 -20.17 -14.46
C LEU A 15 -20.25 -18.63 -14.49
N VAL A 16 -19.67 -17.97 -15.51
CA VAL A 16 -19.71 -16.51 -15.63
C VAL A 16 -21.15 -16.02 -15.76
N GLU A 17 -21.91 -16.59 -16.69
CA GLU A 17 -23.31 -16.20 -16.92
C GLU A 17 -24.18 -16.40 -15.68
N LEU A 18 -23.98 -17.52 -14.97
CA LEU A 18 -24.73 -17.82 -13.76
C LEU A 18 -24.38 -16.89 -12.62
N VAL A 19 -23.11 -16.51 -12.49
CA VAL A 19 -22.70 -15.54 -11.47
C VAL A 19 -23.32 -14.17 -11.77
N ASP A 20 -23.35 -13.72 -13.03
CA ASP A 20 -23.98 -12.45 -13.38
C ASP A 20 -25.49 -12.47 -13.11
N LYS A 21 -26.18 -13.57 -13.44
CA LYS A 21 -27.62 -13.74 -13.18
C LYS A 21 -27.96 -13.82 -11.68
N ASN A 22 -27.08 -14.40 -10.87
CA ASN A 22 -27.32 -14.66 -9.44
C ASN A 22 -26.55 -13.71 -8.51
N THR A 23 -26.03 -12.59 -9.03
CA THR A 23 -25.41 -11.55 -8.23
C THR A 23 -26.38 -10.39 -8.00
N THR A 24 -26.80 -10.22 -6.75
CA THR A 24 -27.66 -9.10 -6.35
C THR A 24 -26.94 -8.30 -5.27
N ASN A 25 -26.92 -6.96 -5.38
CA ASN A 25 -26.26 -6.09 -4.40
C ASN A 25 -24.80 -6.50 -4.08
N ASN A 26 -24.01 -6.83 -5.09
CA ASN A 26 -22.62 -7.32 -4.96
C ASN A 26 -22.44 -8.62 -4.15
N ARG A 27 -23.51 -9.39 -3.92
CA ARG A 27 -23.46 -10.71 -3.30
C ARG A 27 -23.99 -11.76 -4.27
N THR A 28 -23.17 -12.77 -4.54
CA THR A 28 -23.52 -13.89 -5.44
C THR A 28 -24.08 -15.05 -4.62
N ASN A 29 -25.22 -15.60 -5.04
CA ASN A 29 -25.78 -16.82 -4.44
C ASN A 29 -25.09 -18.08 -5.00
N TRP A 30 -24.01 -18.49 -4.35
CA TRP A 30 -23.22 -19.65 -4.77
C TRP A 30 -23.96 -20.99 -4.69
N VAL A 31 -25.03 -21.09 -3.89
CA VAL A 31 -25.83 -22.32 -3.79
C VAL A 31 -26.65 -22.52 -5.07
N GLN A 32 -27.27 -21.46 -5.57
CA GLN A 32 -28.02 -21.49 -6.82
C GLN A 32 -27.10 -21.71 -8.03
N VAL A 33 -25.92 -21.07 -8.05
CA VAL A 33 -24.92 -21.29 -9.10
C VAL A 33 -24.44 -22.74 -9.13
N ALA A 34 -24.15 -23.31 -7.96
CA ALA A 34 -23.69 -24.69 -7.80
C ALA A 34 -24.69 -25.73 -8.30
N GLN A 35 -25.98 -25.53 -8.02
CA GLN A 35 -27.07 -26.42 -8.46
C GLN A 35 -27.10 -26.56 -9.99
N GLN A 36 -26.78 -25.50 -10.72
CA GLN A 36 -26.86 -25.49 -12.18
C GLN A 36 -25.60 -26.02 -12.87
N ILE A 37 -24.46 -26.06 -12.17
CA ILE A 37 -23.16 -26.46 -12.73
C ILE A 37 -22.64 -27.81 -12.18
N ASN A 38 -23.47 -28.55 -11.44
CA ASN A 38 -23.11 -29.83 -10.81
C ASN A 38 -21.75 -29.81 -10.08
N ARG A 39 -21.43 -28.69 -9.43
CA ARG A 39 -20.25 -28.51 -8.58
C ARG A 39 -20.69 -28.04 -7.21
N THR A 40 -19.80 -28.13 -6.22
CA THR A 40 -20.09 -27.56 -4.90
C THR A 40 -20.01 -26.04 -4.92
N PRO A 41 -20.77 -25.32 -4.07
CA PRO A 41 -20.72 -23.86 -3.96
C PRO A 41 -19.31 -23.31 -3.74
N ASN A 42 -18.51 -24.02 -2.93
CA ASN A 42 -17.12 -23.65 -2.66
C ASN A 42 -16.21 -23.82 -3.88
N GLN A 43 -16.43 -24.84 -4.72
CA GLN A 43 -15.67 -24.99 -5.96
C GLN A 43 -15.98 -23.85 -6.94
N CYS A 44 -17.26 -23.51 -7.11
CA CYS A 44 -17.69 -22.39 -7.96
C CYS A 44 -17.10 -21.06 -7.48
N LYS A 45 -17.21 -20.76 -6.18
CA LYS A 45 -16.67 -19.54 -5.57
C LYS A 45 -15.17 -19.44 -5.73
N SER A 46 -14.44 -20.50 -5.35
CA SER A 46 -12.97 -20.50 -5.41
C SER A 46 -12.49 -20.35 -6.85
N TYR A 47 -13.10 -21.05 -7.80
CA TYR A 47 -12.74 -20.94 -9.20
C TYR A 47 -13.07 -19.55 -9.76
N TYR A 48 -14.26 -19.01 -9.52
CA TYR A 48 -14.63 -17.68 -10.00
C TYR A 48 -13.75 -16.58 -9.42
N VAL A 49 -13.43 -16.64 -8.11
CA VAL A 49 -12.57 -15.65 -7.45
C VAL A 49 -11.12 -15.74 -7.94
N VAL A 50 -10.60 -16.95 -8.18
CA VAL A 50 -9.18 -17.17 -8.55
C VAL A 50 -8.96 -17.09 -10.06
N ALA A 51 -9.75 -17.76 -10.88
CA ALA A 51 -9.51 -17.85 -12.32
C ALA A 51 -10.17 -16.72 -13.12
N ILE A 52 -11.32 -16.22 -12.68
CA ILE A 52 -12.12 -15.26 -13.46
C ILE A 52 -11.94 -13.84 -12.92
N LYS A 53 -12.12 -13.62 -11.62
CA LYS A 53 -11.97 -12.31 -10.98
C LYS A 53 -10.52 -11.83 -10.90
N GLN A 54 -9.53 -12.71 -10.99
CA GLN A 54 -8.11 -12.29 -11.13
C GLN A 54 -7.73 -11.92 -12.57
N CYS A 55 -8.48 -12.40 -13.58
CA CYS A 55 -8.33 -11.97 -14.98
C CYS A 55 -9.01 -10.63 -15.27
N VAL A 56 -9.97 -10.21 -14.43
CA VAL A 56 -10.38 -8.81 -14.40
C VAL A 56 -9.20 -8.03 -13.80
N PRO A 57 -8.62 -7.04 -14.50
CA PRO A 57 -7.56 -6.23 -13.93
C PRO A 57 -8.08 -5.69 -12.61
N LYS A 58 -7.46 -6.12 -11.50
CA LYS A 58 -7.80 -5.59 -10.18
C LYS A 58 -7.71 -4.08 -10.32
N LYS A 59 -8.85 -3.39 -10.27
CA LYS A 59 -8.92 -1.92 -10.05
C LYS A 59 -8.21 -1.48 -8.75
N CYS A 60 -7.53 -2.38 -8.05
CA CYS A 60 -7.16 -2.28 -6.65
C CYS A 60 -5.67 -2.49 -6.36
N ASN A 61 -4.81 -2.64 -7.38
CA ASN A 61 -3.36 -2.59 -7.19
C ASN A 61 -2.81 -1.25 -7.69
N LEU A 62 -3.47 -0.15 -7.32
CA LEU A 62 -2.90 1.17 -7.56
C LEU A 62 -1.61 1.28 -6.73
N ILE A 63 -0.51 1.49 -7.43
CA ILE A 63 0.80 1.65 -6.82
C ILE A 63 0.79 3.01 -6.12
N TRP A 64 1.01 2.99 -4.80
CA TRP A 64 1.20 4.21 -4.03
C TRP A 64 2.57 4.80 -4.33
N THR A 65 2.63 5.73 -5.28
CA THR A 65 3.84 6.50 -5.53
C THR A 65 4.08 7.51 -4.41
N PRO A 66 5.33 7.97 -4.21
CA PRO A 66 5.62 9.06 -3.28
C PRO A 66 4.80 10.32 -3.56
N GLN A 67 4.56 10.63 -4.85
CA GLN A 67 3.80 11.79 -5.28
C GLN A 67 2.31 11.67 -4.90
N THR A 68 1.69 10.51 -5.17
CA THR A 68 0.30 10.23 -4.78
C THR A 68 0.12 10.24 -3.26
N LEU A 69 1.12 9.75 -2.52
CA LEU A 69 1.13 9.82 -1.06
C LEU A 69 1.26 11.27 -0.56
N GLY A 70 2.14 12.07 -1.17
CA GLY A 70 2.29 13.50 -0.88
C GLY A 70 0.99 14.26 -1.11
N GLN A 71 0.32 14.03 -2.23
CA GLN A 71 -0.99 14.60 -2.53
C GLN A 71 -2.04 14.21 -1.48
N LEU A 72 -2.05 12.95 -1.03
CA LEU A 72 -2.96 12.49 0.01
C LEU A 72 -2.74 13.27 1.33
N LEU A 73 -1.48 13.45 1.73
CA LEU A 73 -1.13 14.20 2.94
C LEU A 73 -1.55 15.66 2.84
N THR A 74 -1.28 16.32 1.71
CA THR A 74 -1.71 17.70 1.46
C THR A 74 -3.23 17.83 1.50
N CYS A 75 -3.96 16.89 0.89
CA CYS A 75 -5.43 16.89 0.94
C CYS A 75 -5.96 16.72 2.36
N VAL A 76 -5.36 15.84 3.16
CA VAL A 76 -5.75 15.66 4.56
C VAL A 76 -5.42 16.91 5.39
N GLN A 77 -4.34 17.61 5.09
CA GLN A 77 -3.98 18.87 5.74
C GLN A 77 -4.98 20.00 5.43
N ILE A 78 -5.43 20.11 4.17
CA ILE A 78 -6.36 21.16 3.73
C ILE A 78 -7.80 20.85 4.15
N TYR A 79 -8.28 19.63 3.89
CA TYR A 79 -9.68 19.26 4.04
C TYR A 79 -9.99 18.48 5.33
N GLY A 80 -8.97 18.13 6.11
CA GLY A 80 -9.09 17.22 7.25
C GLY A 80 -9.32 15.77 6.83
N LYS A 81 -9.78 14.93 7.77
CA LYS A 81 -10.06 13.49 7.53
C LYS A 81 -11.39 13.25 6.77
N LYS A 82 -11.78 14.16 5.87
CA LYS A 82 -13.00 14.06 5.05
C LYS A 82 -12.75 13.15 3.84
N TRP A 83 -12.58 11.85 4.10
CA TRP A 83 -12.13 10.89 3.09
C TRP A 83 -13.00 10.82 1.82
N SER A 84 -14.33 10.91 1.97
CA SER A 84 -15.26 10.90 0.82
C SER A 84 -15.06 12.12 -0.09
N LEU A 85 -14.73 13.28 0.49
CA LEU A 85 -14.44 14.50 -0.26
C LEU A 85 -13.08 14.36 -0.97
N ILE A 86 -12.05 13.91 -0.26
CA ILE A 86 -10.70 13.71 -0.80
C ILE A 86 -10.73 12.72 -1.97
N LYS A 87 -11.44 11.60 -1.82
CA LYS A 87 -11.67 10.64 -2.91
C LYS A 87 -12.28 11.31 -4.13
N LYS A 88 -13.36 12.06 -3.95
CA LYS A 88 -14.10 12.68 -5.06
C LYS A 88 -13.25 13.70 -5.82
N LEU A 89 -12.41 14.45 -5.13
CA LEU A 89 -11.63 15.54 -5.71
C LEU A 89 -10.35 15.08 -6.39
N GLN A 90 -9.63 14.14 -5.78
CA GLN A 90 -8.22 13.87 -6.14
C GLN A 90 -7.91 12.39 -6.36
N PHE A 91 -8.77 11.48 -5.89
CA PHE A 91 -8.48 10.03 -5.92
C PHE A 91 -9.70 9.21 -6.35
N PRO A 92 -10.25 9.41 -7.57
CA PRO A 92 -11.47 8.72 -8.01
C PRO A 92 -11.28 7.19 -8.07
N ASP A 93 -10.06 6.74 -8.38
CA ASP A 93 -9.70 5.34 -8.55
C ASP A 93 -9.44 4.60 -7.22
N PHE A 94 -9.17 5.34 -6.14
CA PHE A 94 -8.98 4.74 -4.81
C PHE A 94 -10.30 4.67 -4.05
N THR A 95 -10.47 3.60 -3.27
CA THR A 95 -11.57 3.55 -2.28
C THR A 95 -11.25 4.44 -1.08
N THR A 96 -12.29 4.96 -0.44
CA THR A 96 -12.19 5.74 0.79
C THR A 96 -11.35 5.02 1.86
N GLU A 97 -11.52 3.70 1.95
CA GLU A 97 -10.81 2.86 2.91
C GLU A 97 -9.33 2.70 2.57
N GLN A 98 -8.97 2.60 1.28
CA GLN A 98 -7.56 2.59 0.85
C GLN A 98 -6.84 3.87 1.26
N LEU A 99 -7.47 5.04 1.08
CA LEU A 99 -6.90 6.33 1.48
C LEU A 99 -6.67 6.37 3.01
N ARG A 100 -7.69 5.97 3.77
CA ARG A 100 -7.67 5.95 5.24
C ARG A 100 -6.56 5.03 5.77
N LEU A 101 -6.51 3.78 5.28
CA LEU A 101 -5.50 2.80 5.69
C LEU A 101 -4.10 3.28 5.34
N LYS A 102 -3.90 3.84 4.15
CA LYS A 102 -2.59 4.35 3.73
C LYS A 102 -2.14 5.51 4.61
N PHE A 103 -3.03 6.46 4.90
CA PHE A 103 -2.73 7.59 5.79
C PHE A 103 -2.33 7.12 7.18
N TYR A 104 -3.12 6.24 7.82
CA TYR A 104 -2.78 5.75 9.16
C TYR A 104 -1.49 4.93 9.19
N ALA A 105 -1.24 4.10 8.17
CA ALA A 105 0.02 3.39 8.04
C ALA A 105 1.21 4.36 7.94
N PHE A 106 1.06 5.46 7.19
CA PHE A 106 2.08 6.50 7.08
C PHE A 106 2.30 7.23 8.40
N ILE A 107 1.25 7.65 9.11
CA ILE A 107 1.37 8.31 10.41
C ILE A 107 2.06 7.40 11.42
N LYS A 108 1.65 6.13 11.50
CA LYS A 108 2.30 5.14 12.39
C LYS A 108 3.78 4.96 12.07
N PHE A 109 4.13 4.91 10.78
CA PHE A 109 5.53 4.84 10.35
C PHE A 109 6.30 6.11 10.73
N LYS A 110 5.74 7.30 10.50
CA LYS A 110 6.35 8.58 10.87
C LYS A 110 6.60 8.69 12.37
N ASP A 111 5.61 8.35 13.19
CA ASP A 111 5.71 8.45 14.64
C ASP A 111 6.71 7.44 15.20
N GLY A 112 6.67 6.18 14.71
CA GLY A 112 7.64 5.16 15.10
C GLY A 112 9.07 5.47 14.67
N ASN A 113 9.25 6.16 13.54
CA ASN A 113 10.57 6.64 13.12
C ASN A 113 11.03 7.83 13.95
N ARG A 114 10.14 8.74 14.35
CA ARG A 114 10.48 9.88 15.21
C ARG A 114 10.97 9.40 16.58
N GLU A 115 10.26 8.45 17.18
CA GLU A 115 10.67 7.78 18.41
C GLU A 115 12.04 7.13 18.25
N LEU A 116 12.23 6.35 17.18
CA LEU A 116 13.50 5.69 16.92
C LEU A 116 14.65 6.70 16.78
N VAL A 117 14.45 7.80 16.05
CA VAL A 117 15.45 8.87 15.94
C VAL A 117 15.81 9.47 17.30
N GLN A 118 14.84 9.62 18.21
CA GLN A 118 15.11 10.10 19.56
C GLN A 118 15.95 9.11 20.37
N LEU A 119 15.67 7.80 20.27
CA LEU A 119 16.46 6.75 20.90
C LEU A 119 17.91 6.73 20.40
N ILE A 120 18.12 6.87 19.08
CA ILE A 120 19.46 6.92 18.49
C ILE A 120 20.20 8.17 19.00
N LYS A 121 19.54 9.34 19.05
CA LYS A 121 20.14 10.58 19.58
C LYS A 121 20.55 10.48 21.05
N GLN A 122 19.82 9.68 21.83
CA GLN A 122 20.11 9.45 23.25
C GLN A 122 21.13 8.31 23.47
N GLY A 123 21.59 7.63 22.41
CA GLY A 123 22.47 6.47 22.50
C GLY A 123 21.82 5.24 23.13
N ASN A 124 20.50 5.23 23.30
CA ASN A 124 19.74 4.16 23.95
C ASN A 124 19.13 3.22 22.90
N ILE A 125 19.98 2.64 22.06
CA ILE A 125 19.58 1.69 21.02
C ILE A 125 19.85 0.27 21.48
N GLN A 126 18.81 -0.54 21.46
CA GLN A 126 18.89 -1.96 21.79
C GLN A 126 19.07 -2.80 20.52
N ALA A 127 19.59 -4.02 20.67
CA ALA A 127 19.82 -4.93 19.55
C ALA A 127 18.54 -5.23 18.74
N GLU A 128 17.37 -5.22 19.40
CA GLU A 128 16.06 -5.40 18.75
C GLU A 128 15.65 -4.24 17.84
N ASP A 129 16.19 -3.04 18.07
CA ASP A 129 15.91 -1.86 17.25
C ASP A 129 16.76 -1.80 15.98
N HIS A 130 17.84 -2.60 15.88
CA HIS A 130 18.75 -2.58 14.73
C HIS A 130 18.03 -2.81 13.40
N GLY A 131 17.05 -3.72 13.37
CA GLY A 131 16.23 -3.97 12.18
C GLY A 131 15.34 -2.78 11.80
N ARG A 132 14.89 -1.99 12.78
CA ARG A 132 14.12 -0.76 12.55
C ARG A 132 15.05 0.35 12.06
N VAL A 133 16.24 0.49 12.64
CA VAL A 133 17.26 1.47 12.24
C VAL A 133 17.69 1.25 10.79
N LYS A 134 17.95 -0.01 10.41
CA LYS A 134 18.29 -0.38 9.03
C LYS A 134 17.19 0.01 8.04
N LYS A 135 15.92 -0.29 8.34
CA LYS A 135 14.78 0.09 7.48
C LYS A 135 14.62 1.60 7.36
N LEU A 136 14.86 2.33 8.45
CA LEU A 136 14.84 3.78 8.47
C LEU A 136 15.94 4.35 7.56
N TYR A 137 17.16 3.82 7.67
CA TYR A 137 18.29 4.19 6.81
C TYR A 137 18.01 3.90 5.33
N GLU A 138 17.54 2.70 4.99
CA GLU A 138 17.16 2.35 3.60
C GLU A 138 16.05 3.27 3.04
N HIS A 139 15.10 3.67 3.89
CA HIS A 139 14.07 4.64 3.50
C HIS A 139 14.67 6.01 3.19
N PHE A 140 15.61 6.48 4.02
CA PHE A 140 16.29 7.75 3.80
C PHE A 140 17.17 7.76 2.56
N LEU A 141 17.89 6.66 2.28
CA LEU A 141 18.65 6.51 1.04
C LEU A 141 17.74 6.63 -0.20
N LYS A 142 16.58 5.96 -0.20
CA LYS A 142 15.61 6.06 -1.29
C LYS A 142 15.07 7.49 -1.46
N LEU A 143 14.84 8.22 -0.37
CA LEU A 143 14.41 9.62 -0.44
C LEU A 143 15.50 10.52 -1.00
N ARG A 144 16.77 10.29 -0.61
CA ARG A 144 17.92 11.00 -1.16
C ARG A 144 18.05 10.76 -2.65
N ASP A 145 18.00 9.51 -3.09
CA ASP A 145 18.09 9.14 -4.51
C ASP A 145 16.93 9.77 -5.30
N LEU A 146 15.71 9.80 -4.75
CA LEU A 146 14.58 10.46 -5.39
C LEU A 146 14.80 11.97 -5.53
N TYR A 147 15.37 12.64 -4.52
CA TYR A 147 15.66 14.07 -4.55
C TYR A 147 16.76 14.43 -5.55
N GLU A 148 17.83 13.64 -5.58
CA GLU A 148 18.96 13.82 -6.50
C GLU A 148 18.54 13.56 -7.96
N ASN A 149 17.64 12.59 -8.18
CA ASN A 149 17.14 12.25 -9.51
C ASN A 149 15.89 13.06 -9.94
N SER A 150 15.19 13.77 -9.04
CA SER A 150 14.03 14.62 -9.37
C SER A 150 14.42 16.02 -9.86
N ALA A 151 15.68 16.26 -10.21
CA ALA A 151 16.20 17.57 -10.65
C ALA A 151 15.42 18.19 -11.83
N GLY A 152 14.59 17.42 -12.55
CA GLY A 152 13.84 17.84 -13.74
C GLY A 152 12.32 18.11 -13.60
N SER A 153 11.68 18.01 -12.42
CA SER A 153 10.22 18.22 -12.30
C SER A 153 9.83 19.31 -11.30
N ASP A 154 8.92 20.17 -11.75
CA ASP A 154 8.19 21.31 -11.16
C ASP A 154 8.68 22.03 -9.87
N LEU A 155 8.62 23.37 -9.94
CA LEU A 155 9.14 24.32 -8.93
C LEU A 155 8.42 24.22 -7.55
N LEU A 156 7.19 23.73 -7.53
CA LEU A 156 6.35 23.56 -6.33
C LEU A 156 6.78 22.33 -5.50
N ASP A 157 7.25 21.26 -6.14
CA ASP A 157 7.75 20.07 -5.45
C ASP A 157 9.11 20.34 -4.78
N LYS A 158 9.97 21.16 -5.40
CA LYS A 158 11.28 21.53 -4.83
C LYS A 158 11.17 22.27 -3.50
N LYS A 159 10.25 23.22 -3.35
CA LYS A 159 10.06 23.94 -2.07
C LYS A 159 9.47 23.05 -0.97
N ALA A 160 8.55 22.13 -1.30
CA ALA A 160 7.99 21.19 -0.34
C ALA A 160 9.02 20.16 0.13
N LEU A 161 9.86 19.67 -0.80
CA LEU A 161 10.97 18.75 -0.50
C LEU A 161 12.09 19.44 0.28
N GLN A 162 12.44 20.67 -0.06
CA GLN A 162 13.43 21.46 0.66
C GLN A 162 12.97 21.76 2.09
N LYS A 163 11.71 22.15 2.27
CA LYS A 163 11.11 22.34 3.59
C LYS A 163 11.05 21.04 4.39
N ALA A 164 10.74 19.90 3.75
CA ALA A 164 10.80 18.60 4.41
C ALA A 164 12.24 18.21 4.79
N ASN A 165 13.24 18.55 3.96
CA ASN A 165 14.67 18.34 4.22
C ASN A 165 15.18 19.17 5.41
N GLU A 166 14.72 20.42 5.50
CA GLU A 166 15.01 21.35 6.60
C GLU A 166 14.27 20.95 7.89
N ASP A 167 12.96 20.66 7.81
CA ASP A 167 12.12 20.26 8.95
C ASP A 167 12.54 18.90 9.56
N LEU A 168 13.13 17.99 8.75
CA LEU A 168 13.65 16.70 9.24
C LEU A 168 15.16 16.69 9.54
N GLN A 169 15.90 17.76 9.25
CA GLN A 169 17.38 17.78 9.31
C GLN A 169 18.01 16.54 8.65
N LEU A 170 17.48 16.19 7.48
CA LEU A 170 17.67 14.90 6.80
C LEU A 170 19.16 14.58 6.55
N LYS A 171 19.98 15.60 6.21
CA LYS A 171 21.42 15.43 6.01
C LYS A 171 22.18 15.08 7.30
N ASP A 172 21.87 15.76 8.39
CA ASP A 172 22.50 15.51 9.70
C ASP A 172 22.07 14.16 10.25
N LEU A 173 20.80 13.81 10.05
CA LEU A 173 20.25 12.53 10.46
C LEU A 173 20.83 11.36 9.67
N VAL A 174 21.00 11.49 8.35
CA VAL A 174 21.64 10.45 7.52
C VAL A 174 23.09 10.25 7.94
N LYS A 175 23.86 11.32 8.12
CA LYS A 175 25.25 11.24 8.58
C LYS A 175 25.37 10.62 9.97
N PHE A 176 24.41 10.91 10.85
CA PHE A 176 24.33 10.34 12.19
C PHE A 176 23.94 8.84 12.16
N LEU A 177 23.01 8.44 11.29
CA LEU A 177 22.65 7.04 11.06
C LEU A 177 23.80 6.24 10.43
N GLU A 178 24.54 6.82 9.47
CA GLU A 178 25.74 6.21 8.89
C GLU A 178 26.80 5.96 9.96
N THR A 179 27.04 6.94 10.84
CA THR A 179 27.97 6.83 11.97
C THR A 179 27.51 5.76 12.96
N ALA A 180 26.22 5.74 13.32
CA ALA A 180 25.65 4.73 14.19
C ALA A 180 25.80 3.33 13.58
N MET A 181 25.45 3.13 12.30
CA MET A 181 25.62 1.83 11.65
C MET A 181 27.08 1.40 11.59
N GLN A 182 28.03 2.30 11.34
CA GLN A 182 29.47 1.97 11.35
C GLN A 182 29.96 1.49 12.72
N GLN A 183 29.43 2.02 13.82
CA GLN A 183 29.75 1.55 15.18
C GLN A 183 29.24 0.14 15.48
N TYR A 184 28.22 -0.34 14.76
CA TYR A 184 27.58 -1.65 14.98
C TYR A 184 27.82 -2.65 13.84
N THR A 185 28.68 -2.34 12.85
CA THR A 185 29.07 -3.26 11.76
C THR A 185 30.41 -3.98 12.05
N ILE A 186 30.86 -4.02 13.32
CA ILE A 186 32.00 -4.81 13.75
C ILE A 186 31.48 -5.97 14.62
N GLU A 187 31.01 -7.03 13.97
CA GLU A 187 31.12 -8.44 14.40
C GLU A 187 31.21 -9.33 13.16
#